data_AF-A0A7G8HK68-F1
#
_entry.id   AF-A0A7G8HK68-F1
#
_cell.length_a   1.000
_cell.length_b   1.000
_cell.length_c   1.000
_cell.angle_alpha   90.00
_cell.angle_beta   90.00
_cell.angle_gamma   90.00
#
_symmetry.space_group_name_H-M   'P 1'
#
loop_
_entity.id
_entity.type
_entity.pdbx_description
1 polymer ?
#
loop_
_entity_poly.entity_id
_entity_poly.type
_entity_poly.pdbx_seq_one_letter_code
_entity_poly.pdbx_strand_id
1 'polypeptide(L)' 'MLAIAATPADAETLADAVLSHLLADDVLALSSANWDRLRCSQDPYWQAIGRDVRILAKG' A
#
# COMPACT_ATOMS: atom_id res chain seq x y z
N MET A 1 -1.45 7.22 6.99
CA MET A 1 -2.18 6.98 5.73
C MET A 1 -1.29 6.15 4.81
N LEU A 2 -1.78 5.05 4.23
CA LEU A 2 -0.91 4.06 3.56
C LEU A 2 -1.20 3.93 2.05
N ALA A 3 -0.14 3.73 1.26
CA ALA A 3 -0.23 3.34 -0.15
C ALA A 3 0.45 1.98 -0.42
N ILE A 4 0.00 1.27 -1.45
CA ILE A 4 0.53 -0.04 -1.83
C ILE A 4 0.88 -0.04 -3.33
N ALA A 5 2.07 -0.55 -3.64
CA ALA A 5 2.57 -0.72 -5.00
C ALA A 5 3.01 -2.16 -5.26
N ALA A 6 2.84 -2.64 -6.48
CA ALA A 6 3.02 -4.05 -6.81
C ALA A 6 4.48 -4.54 -6.73
N THR A 7 5.44 -3.65 -6.97
CA THR A 7 6.88 -3.94 -6.93
C THR A 7 7.64 -2.90 -6.10
N PRO A 8 8.88 -3.19 -5.66
CA PRO A 8 9.71 -2.20 -4.98
C PRO A 8 9.99 -0.94 -5.81
N ALA A 9 10.23 -1.10 -7.12
CA ALA A 9 10.47 0.05 -8.01
C ALA A 9 9.22 0.94 -8.15
N ASP A 10 8.04 0.32 -8.22
CA ASP A 10 6.77 1.05 -8.21
C ASP A 10 6.52 1.70 -6.85
N ALA A 11 6.94 1.08 -5.75
CA ALA A 11 6.80 1.64 -4.41
C ALA A 11 7.67 2.88 -4.22
N GLU A 12 8.90 2.89 -4.74
CA GLU A 12 9.77 4.07 -4.73
C GLU A 12 9.16 5.21 -5.55
N THR A 13 8.71 4.92 -6.77
CA THR A 13 8.06 5.92 -7.63
C THR A 13 6.77 6.44 -7.00
N LEU A 14 5.99 5.55 -6.39
CA LEU A 14 4.75 5.92 -5.71
C LEU A 14 5.03 6.73 -4.45
N ALA A 15 6.10 6.45 -3.71
CA ALA A 15 6.50 7.20 -2.51
C ALA A 15 6.74 8.67 -2.83
N ASP A 16 7.49 8.97 -3.89
CA ASP A 16 7.71 10.35 -4.33
C ASP A 16 6.39 11.02 -4.76
N ALA A 17 5.53 10.28 -5.48
CA ALA A 17 4.24 10.79 -5.94
C ALA A 17 3.28 11.08 -4.78
N VAL A 18 3.12 10.15 -3.83
CA VAL A 18 2.19 10.35 -2.70
C VAL A 18 2.72 11.39 -1.71
N LEU A 19 4.04 11.49 -1.53
CA LEU A 19 4.65 12.52 -0.69
C LEU A 19 4.43 13.92 -1.28
N SER A 20 4.67 14.09 -2.59
CA SER A 20 4.49 15.39 -3.26
C SER A 20 3.04 15.89 -3.25
N HIS A 21 2.08 14.97 -3.15
CA HIS A 21 0.65 15.28 -3.07
C HIS A 21 0.05 15.17 -1.66
N LEU A 22 0.85 14.84 -0.63
CA LEU A 22 0.40 14.61 0.76
C LEU A 22 -0.74 13.57 0.86
N LEU A 23 -0.65 12.53 0.03
CA LEU A 23 -1.70 11.51 -0.13
C LEU A 23 -1.44 10.21 0.64
N ALA A 24 -0.23 10.00 1.15
CA ALA A 24 0.11 8.93 2.07
C ALA A 24 1.37 9.29 2.87
N ASP A 25 1.48 8.71 4.06
CA ASP A 25 2.65 8.83 4.93
C ASP A 25 3.67 7.71 4.65
N ASP A 26 3.16 6.51 4.32
CA ASP A 26 3.96 5.30 4.11
C ASP A 26 3.56 4.59 2.80
N VAL A 27 4.52 3.89 2.18
CA VAL A 27 4.30 3.04 0.99
C VAL A 27 4.84 1.63 1.23
N LEU A 28 4.03 0.61 0.95
CA LEU A 28 4.45 -0.79 0.98
C LEU A 28 4.56 -1.37 -0.43
N ALA A 29 5.68 -2.05 -0.68
CA ALA A 29 5.87 -2.89 -1.86
C ALA A 29 5.22 -4.25 -1.64
N LEU A 30 4.00 -4.43 -2.16
CA LEU A 30 3.23 -5.65 -2.05
C LEU A 30 2.40 -5.86 -3.31
N SER A 31 2.53 -7.02 -3.95
CA SER A 31 1.70 -7.36 -5.11
C SER A 31 0.21 -7.31 -4.75
N SER A 32 -0.64 -6.93 -5.71
CA SER A 32 -2.09 -6.85 -5.49
C SER A 32 -2.68 -8.18 -4.98
N ALA A 33 -2.17 -9.32 -5.45
CA ALA A 33 -2.60 -10.64 -4.99
C ALA A 33 -2.21 -10.92 -3.53
N ASN A 34 -1.00 -10.53 -3.13
CA ASN A 34 -0.57 -10.65 -1.73
C ASN A 34 -1.34 -9.67 -0.84
N TRP A 35 -1.61 -8.46 -1.33
CA TRP A 35 -2.44 -7.49 -0.63
C TRP A 35 -3.84 -8.03 -0.36
N ASP A 36 -4.50 -8.57 -1.39
CA ASP A 36 -5.84 -9.16 -1.25
C ASP A 36 -5.85 -10.32 -0.26
N ARG A 37 -4.79 -11.14 -0.25
CA ARG A 37 -4.64 -12.22 0.72
C ARG A 37 -4.46 -11.70 2.15
N LEU A 38 -3.61 -10.68 2.34
CA LEU A 38 -3.27 -10.14 3.66
C LEU A 38 -4.43 -9.33 4.26
N ARG A 39 -5.10 -8.47 3.49
CA ARG A 39 -6.27 -7.71 3.98
C ARG A 39 -7.46 -8.60 4.36
N CYS A 40 -7.56 -9.79 3.75
CA CYS A 40 -8.58 -10.79 4.07
C CYS A 40 -8.13 -11.77 5.17
N SER A 41 -6.90 -11.66 5.67
CA SER A 41 -6.40 -12.52 6.75
C SER A 41 -7.00 -12.11 8.10
N GLN A 42 -6.90 -13.01 9.09
CA GLN A 42 -7.30 -12.73 10.48
C GLN A 42 -6.20 -12.01 11.28
N ASP A 43 -5.11 -11.60 10.64
CA ASP A 43 -4.03 -10.87 11.31
C ASP A 43 -4.50 -9.45 11.68
N PRO A 44 -4.48 -9.08 12.98
CA PRO A 44 -4.88 -7.75 13.43
C PRO A 44 -4.09 -6.61 12.77
N TYR A 45 -2.81 -6.84 12.45
CA TYR A 45 -1.96 -5.85 11.80
C TYR A 45 -2.47 -5.52 10.39
N TRP A 46 -2.74 -6.55 9.58
CA TRP A 46 -3.22 -6.38 8.21
C TRP A 46 -4.67 -5.90 8.14
N GLN A 47 -5.49 -6.26 9.14
CA GLN A 47 -6.86 -5.71 9.28
C GLN A 47 -6.84 -4.21 9.59
N ALA A 48 -5.95 -3.75 10.46
CA ALA A 48 -5.77 -2.33 10.75
C ALA A 48 -5.27 -1.58 9.51
N ILE A 49 -4.23 -2.10 8.86
CA ILE A 49 -3.69 -1.53 7.62
C ILE A 49 -4.76 -1.49 6.52
N GLY A 50 -5.58 -2.53 6.37
CA GLY A 50 -6.69 -2.59 5.42
C GLY A 50 -7.69 -1.43 5.53
N ARG A 51 -7.82 -0.82 6.71
CA ARG A 51 -8.70 0.33 6.95
C ARG A 51 -8.03 1.67 6.61
N ASP A 52 -6.70 1.71 6.66
CA ASP A 52 -5.90 2.93 6.51
C ASP A 52 -5.31 3.11 5.10
N VAL A 53 -5.36 2.07 4.26
CA VAL A 53 -4.95 2.15 2.86
C VAL A 53 -5.88 3.06 2.07
N ARG A 54 -5.30 4.05 1.38
CA ARG A 54 -6.04 5.01 0.54
C ARG A 54 -5.71 4.90 -0.95
N ILE A 55 -4.53 4.38 -1.29
CA ILE A 55 -4.04 4.33 -2.67
C ILE A 55 -3.49 2.94 -2.97
N LEU A 56 -3.92 2.39 -4.11
CA LEU A 56 -3.41 1.15 -4.67
C LEU A 56 -2.90 1.44 -6.09
N ALA A 57 -1.59 1.47 -6.26
CA ALA A 57 -0.99 1.57 -7.59
C ALA A 57 -0.98 0.17 -8.22
N LYS A 58 -1.78 0.00 -9.27
CA LYS A 58 -1.72 -1.19 -10.13
C LYS A 58 -0.64 -0.92 -11.18
N GLY A 59 0.43 -1.71 -11.12
CA GLY A 59 1.38 -1.82 -12.23
C GLY A 59 0.71 -2.39 -13.47
#